data_AF-A0A7C4M2V1-F1
#
_entry.id   AF-A0A7C4M2V1-F1
#
_cell.length_a   1.000
_cell.length_b   1.000
_cell.length_c   1.000
_cell.angle_alpha   90.00
_cell.angle_beta   90.00
_cell.angle_gamma   90.00
#
_symmetry.space_group_name_H-M   'P 1'
#
loop_
_entity.id
_entity.type
_entity.pdbx_description
1 polymer ?
#
loop_
_entity_poly.entity_id
_entity_poly.type
_entity_poly.pdbx_seq_one_letter_code
_entity_poly.pdbx_strand_id
1 'polypeptide(L)'
;MLEYKLKWLNLPVRYVNPKNSSKVCPVRSGSMASYLGRLMKCEECGLIMDRDIVAVLNLQMRGEGFPQRAPNEIIEGERLRMSTKDYVT
;
A
#
# COMPACT_ATOMS: atom_id res chain seq x y z
N MET A 1 -10.84 -15.55 8.88
CA MET A 1 -11.76 -15.44 10.04
C MET A 1 -12.16 -13.98 10.35
N LEU A 2 -12.31 -13.10 9.35
CA LEU A 2 -12.74 -11.70 9.55
C LEU A 2 -14.16 -11.42 9.02
N GLU A 3 -14.57 -12.14 7.98
CA GLU A 3 -15.84 -11.90 7.29
C GLU A 3 -17.06 -11.90 8.23
N TYR A 4 -17.14 -12.83 9.18
CA TYR A 4 -18.29 -12.92 10.08
C TYR A 4 -18.43 -11.69 11.01
N LYS A 5 -17.31 -11.15 11.51
CA LYS A 5 -17.31 -9.94 12.36
C LYS A 5 -17.71 -8.70 11.55
N LEU A 6 -17.26 -8.62 10.30
CA LEU A 6 -17.61 -7.51 9.40
C LEU A 6 -19.10 -7.56 9.04
N LYS A 7 -19.67 -8.75 8.82
CA LYS A 7 -21.12 -8.94 8.63
C LYS A 7 -21.94 -8.48 9.83
N TRP A 8 -21.50 -8.74 11.07
CA TRP A 8 -22.19 -8.24 12.27
C TRP A 8 -22.24 -6.71 12.33
N LEU A 9 -21.24 -6.03 11.77
CA LEU A 9 -21.16 -4.58 11.70
C LEU A 9 -21.73 -3.99 10.39
N ASN A 10 -22.34 -4.83 9.52
CA ASN A 10 -22.80 -4.43 8.18
C ASN A 10 -21.72 -3.75 7.32
N LEU A 11 -20.45 -4.15 7.47
CA LEU A 11 -19.34 -3.63 6.67
C LEU A 11 -19.16 -4.46 5.39
N PRO A 12 -18.97 -3.82 4.22
CA PRO A 12 -18.78 -4.53 2.96
C PRO A 12 -17.45 -5.30 2.97
N VAL A 13 -17.47 -6.50 2.39
CA VAL A 13 -16.29 -7.35 2.22
C VAL A 13 -16.06 -7.60 0.73
N ARG A 14 -14.88 -7.22 0.23
CA ARG A 14 -14.46 -7.49 -1.15
C ARG A 14 -13.24 -8.39 -1.15
N TYR A 15 -13.35 -9.52 -1.86
CA TYR A 15 -12.23 -10.42 -2.09
C TYR A 15 -11.38 -9.92 -3.26
N VAL A 16 -10.07 -9.87 -3.05
CA VAL A 16 -9.09 -9.36 -4.02
C VAL A 16 -8.01 -10.41 -4.23
N ASN A 17 -7.56 -10.61 -5.46
CA ASN A 17 -6.47 -11.54 -5.76
C ASN A 17 -5.14 -11.02 -5.17
N PRO A 18 -4.48 -11.75 -4.25
CA PRO A 18 -3.26 -11.29 -3.59
C PRO A 18 -2.00 -11.55 -4.39
N LYS A 19 -2.07 -12.26 -5.52
CA LYS A 19 -0.90 -12.65 -6.31
C LYS A 19 -0.02 -11.45 -6.64
N ASN A 20 1.28 -11.58 -6.34
CA ASN A 20 2.32 -10.57 -6.56
C ASN A 20 2.09 -9.21 -5.88
N SER A 21 1.18 -9.10 -4.91
CA SER A 21 0.89 -7.84 -4.20
C SER A 21 2.13 -7.22 -3.52
N SER A 22 3.07 -8.02 -3.01
CA SER A 22 4.33 -7.52 -2.40
C SER A 22 5.48 -7.32 -3.38
N LYS A 23 5.31 -7.67 -4.67
CA LYS A 23 6.37 -7.65 -5.69
C LYS A 23 6.19 -6.57 -6.75
N VAL A 24 5.07 -5.85 -6.71
CA VAL A 24 4.73 -4.80 -7.67
C VAL A 24 4.89 -3.46 -7.00
N CYS A 25 5.56 -2.53 -7.66
CA CYS A 25 5.75 -1.17 -7.20
C CYS A 25 4.40 -0.48 -7.16
N PRO A 26 3.98 0.05 -6.00
CA PRO A 26 2.68 0.67 -5.87
C PRO A 26 2.57 1.97 -6.68
N VAL A 27 3.69 2.57 -7.12
CA VAL A 27 3.75 3.88 -7.81
C VAL A 27 3.81 3.79 -9.33
N ARG A 28 4.50 2.79 -9.88
CA ARG A 28 4.72 2.65 -11.33
C ARG A 28 4.46 1.27 -11.89
N SER A 29 3.98 0.33 -11.07
CA SER A 29 3.74 -1.06 -11.46
C SER A 29 5.00 -1.88 -11.81
N GLY A 30 6.20 -1.31 -11.69
CA GLY A 30 7.48 -2.01 -11.87
C GLY A 30 7.77 -3.07 -10.80
N SER A 31 8.85 -3.83 -10.96
CA SER A 31 9.21 -4.90 -10.02
C SER A 31 9.86 -4.36 -8.73
N MET A 32 9.54 -4.99 -7.61
CA MET A 32 10.19 -4.78 -6.31
C MET A 32 11.22 -5.89 -6.06
N ALA A 33 12.47 -5.50 -5.80
CA ALA A 33 13.56 -6.40 -5.45
C ALA A 33 13.85 -6.38 -3.94
N SER A 34 14.41 -7.48 -3.43
CA SER A 34 14.90 -7.55 -2.04
C SER A 34 16.01 -6.52 -1.84
N TYR A 35 15.95 -5.75 -0.75
CA TYR A 35 16.98 -4.78 -0.42
C TYR A 35 17.68 -5.10 0.90
N LEU A 36 17.05 -4.78 2.04
CA LEU A 36 17.63 -4.97 3.37
C LEU A 36 16.57 -5.49 4.34
N GLY A 37 16.80 -6.66 4.93
CA GLY A 37 15.85 -7.28 5.85
C GLY A 37 14.48 -7.45 5.21
N ARG A 38 13.47 -6.73 5.72
CA ARG A 38 12.09 -6.74 5.21
C ARG A 38 11.82 -5.69 4.12
N LEU A 39 12.78 -4.80 3.87
CA LEU A 39 12.65 -3.72 2.90
C LEU A 39 12.85 -4.23 1.47
N MET A 40 12.00 -3.72 0.59
CA MET A 40 12.05 -3.95 -0.84
C MET A 40 12.37 -2.63 -1.54
N LYS A 41 13.10 -2.68 -2.66
CA LYS A 41 13.42 -1.53 -3.49
C LYS A 41 12.86 -1.73 -4.90
N CYS A 42 12.17 -0.72 -5.43
CA CYS A 42 11.77 -0.73 -6.83
C CYS A 42 12.99 -0.47 -7.73
N GLU A 43 13.19 -1.32 -8.74
CA GLU A 43 14.30 -1.21 -9.68
C GLU A 43 14.13 -0.03 -10.66
N GLU A 44 12.89 0.39 -10.92
CA GLU A 44 12.59 1.48 -11.85
C GLU A 44 12.55 2.86 -11.17
N CYS A 45 11.96 2.94 -9.96
CA CYS A 45 11.71 4.22 -9.28
C CYS A 45 12.54 4.46 -8.03
N GLY A 46 13.24 3.45 -7.54
CA GLY A 46 14.05 3.55 -6.34
C GLY A 46 13.25 3.62 -5.04
N LEU A 47 11.91 3.50 -5.07
CA LEU A 47 11.08 3.45 -3.85
C LEU A 47 11.54 2.32 -2.95
N ILE A 48 11.83 2.64 -1.68
CA ILE A 48 12.19 1.67 -0.64
C ILE A 48 11.06 1.61 0.37
N MET A 49 10.52 0.43 0.62
CA MET A 49 9.38 0.24 1.53
C MET A 49 9.34 -1.18 2.08
N ASP A 50 8.74 -1.38 3.26
CA ASP A 50 8.49 -2.72 3.79
C ASP A 50 7.55 -3.51 2.87
N ARG A 51 7.85 -4.79 2.67
CA ARG A 51 7.11 -5.67 1.75
C ARG A 51 5.63 -5.82 2.08
N ASP A 52 5.24 -5.72 3.35
CA ASP A 52 3.84 -5.87 3.79
C ASP A 52 3.05 -4.59 3.51
N ILE A 53 3.67 -3.43 3.70
CA ILE A 53 3.08 -2.13 3.34
C ILE A 53 2.80 -2.11 1.84
N VAL A 54 3.77 -2.54 1.01
CA VAL A 54 3.60 -2.67 -0.44
C VAL A 54 2.44 -3.60 -0.78
N ALA A 55 2.30 -4.73 -0.07
CA ALA A 55 1.21 -5.68 -0.30
C ALA A 55 -0.16 -5.07 0.00
N VAL A 56 -0.31 -4.39 1.14
CA VAL A 56 -1.56 -3.74 1.54
C VAL A 56 -1.96 -2.64 0.56
N LEU A 57 -1.02 -1.79 0.16
CA LEU A 57 -1.30 -0.73 -0.83
C LEU A 57 -1.81 -1.31 -2.15
N ASN A 58 -1.13 -2.33 -2.68
CA ASN A 58 -1.55 -2.96 -3.92
C ASN A 58 -2.91 -3.68 -3.80
N LEU A 59 -3.19 -4.31 -2.67
CA LEU A 59 -4.49 -4.93 -2.41
C LEU A 59 -5.61 -3.88 -2.32
N GLN A 60 -5.37 -2.77 -1.63
CA GLN A 60 -6.31 -1.66 -1.50
C GLN A 60 -6.62 -1.07 -2.88
N MET A 61 -5.60 -0.75 -3.67
CA MET A 61 -5.80 -0.19 -5.02
C MET A 61 -6.59 -1.14 -5.93
N ARG A 62 -6.31 -2.44 -5.89
CA ARG A 62 -7.08 -3.46 -6.64
C ARG A 62 -8.53 -3.57 -6.13
N GLY A 63 -8.73 -3.43 -4.82
CA GLY A 63 -10.05 -3.48 -4.18
C GLY A 63 -10.91 -2.28 -4.51
N GLU A 64 -10.34 -1.09 -4.53
CA GLU A 64 -11.04 0.17 -4.80
C GLU A 64 -11.13 0.50 -6.30
N GLY A 65 -10.32 -0.14 -7.14
CA GLY A 65 -10.24 0.16 -8.58
C GLY A 65 -9.34 1.36 -8.92
N PHE A 66 -8.53 1.84 -7.97
CA PHE A 66 -7.55 2.89 -8.25
C PHE A 66 -6.38 2.35 -9.07
N PRO A 67 -5.88 3.09 -10.07
CA PRO A 67 -4.64 2.75 -10.75
C PRO A 67 -3.45 2.88 -9.78
N GLN A 68 -2.43 2.06 -9.99
CA GLN A 68 -1.15 2.05 -9.25
C GLN A 68 -0.30 3.33 -9.45
N ARG A 69 -0.90 4.47 -9.78
CA ARG A 69 -0.23 5.76 -10.01
C ARG A 69 -0.68 6.85 -9.04
N ALA A 70 -1.77 6.63 -8.30
CA ALA A 70 -2.27 7.53 -7.27
C ALA A 70 -1.46 7.59 -5.95
N PRO A 71 -0.52 6.67 -5.60
CA PRO A 71 0.06 6.72 -4.26
C PRO A 71 1.04 7.86 -4.04
N ASN A 72 1.54 8.55 -5.07
CA ASN A 72 2.36 9.74 -4.85
C ASN A 72 1.59 10.82 -4.09
N GLU A 73 0.32 11.06 -4.45
CA GLU A 73 -0.55 12.04 -3.79
C GLU A 73 -0.91 11.61 -2.35
N ILE A 74 -1.07 10.30 -2.11
CA ILE A 74 -1.34 9.74 -0.78
C ILE A 74 -0.09 9.80 0.11
N ILE A 75 1.08 9.44 -0.42
CA ILE A 75 2.37 9.49 0.30
C ILE A 75 2.73 10.94 0.62
N GLU A 76 2.55 11.87 -0.33
CA GLU A 76 2.73 13.30 -0.08
C GLU A 76 1.72 13.82 0.97
N GLY A 77 0.45 13.40 0.89
CA GLY A 77 -0.57 13.74 1.87
C GLY A 77 -0.30 13.19 3.28
N GLU A 78 0.23 11.96 3.40
CA GLU A 78 0.64 11.38 4.69
C GLU A 78 1.91 12.03 5.24
N ARG A 79 2.90 12.35 4.38
CA ARG A 79 4.09 13.11 4.76
C ARG A 79 3.72 14.50 5.31
N LEU A 80 2.74 15.16 4.69
CA LEU A 80 2.18 16.43 5.17
C LEU A 80 1.40 16.26 6.48
N ARG A 81 0.67 15.16 6.67
CA ARG A 81 -0.01 14.83 7.94
C ARG A 81 0.93 14.50 9.09
N MET A 82 2.06 13.85 8.82
CA MET A 82 3.10 13.60 9.83
C MET A 82 3.81 14.91 10.19
N SER A 83 4.23 15.69 9.19
CA SER A 83 4.85 17.01 9.39
C SER A 83 3.97 17.94 10.25
N THR A 84 2.66 18.01 9.99
CA THR A 84 1.75 18.88 10.75
C THR A 84 1.52 18.42 12.19
N LYS A 85 1.62 17.13 12.51
CA LYS A 85 1.55 16.64 13.90
C LYS A 85 2.78 17.02 14.73
N ASP A 86 3.93 17.19 14.09
CA ASP A 86 5.18 17.59 14.76
C ASP A 86 5.24 19.11 15.05
N TYR A 87 4.39 19.92 14.40
CA TYR A 87 4.28 21.38 14.63
C TYR A 87 3.20 21.79 15.63
N VAL A 88 2.32 20.88 16.04
CA VAL A 88 1.33 21.13 17.08
C VAL A 88 1.84 20.50 18.38
N THR A 89 2.82 21.18 18.99
CA THR A 89 3.18 21.06 20.41
C THR A 89 2.79 22.34 21.14
#